data_AF-A0A936N393-F1
#
_entry.id   AF-A0A936N393-F1
#
_cell.length_a   1.000
_cell.length_b   1.000
_cell.length_c   1.000
_cell.angle_alpha   90.00
_cell.angle_beta   90.00
_cell.angle_gamma   90.00
#
_symmetry.space_group_name_H-M   'P 1'
#
loop_
_entity.id
_entity.type
_entity.pdbx_description
1 polymer ?
#
loop_
_entity_poly.entity_id
_entity_poly.type
_entity_poly.pdbx_seq_one_letter_code
_entity_poly.pdbx_strand_id
1 'polypeptide(L)'
;MKSSRKFLFLSLLMIVSLVTFSQQLEEIKLNPKKIQQFEPYMKWKHGSGDGFEAWKSTNKLQYAKEMWYYSESFYIKRNHIAKGETLDESIIDISRFENQRSKTEEVIVTLPGFKDVVVLLPENKLIYKLN
;
A
#
# COMPACT_ATOMS: atom_id res chain seq x y z
N MET A 1 -3.76 -7.48 55.84
CA MET A 1 -3.32 -6.65 54.68
C MET A 1 -2.40 -7.44 53.75
N LYS A 2 -2.92 -8.25 52.80
CA LYS A 2 -2.08 -8.97 51.81
C LYS A 2 -2.73 -9.15 50.41
N SER A 3 -3.83 -8.44 50.09
CA SER A 3 -4.59 -8.68 48.85
C SER A 3 -4.48 -7.55 47.79
N SER A 4 -4.11 -6.33 48.20
CA SER A 4 -4.13 -5.13 47.33
C SER A 4 -2.95 -5.00 46.35
N ARG A 5 -1.87 -5.78 46.50
CA ARG A 5 -0.69 -5.70 45.60
C ARG A 5 -0.83 -6.51 44.31
N LYS A 6 -1.70 -7.53 44.28
CA LYS A 6 -1.90 -8.37 43.09
C LYS A 6 -2.78 -7.70 42.03
N PHE A 7 -3.75 -6.89 42.44
CA PHE A 7 -4.62 -6.14 41.53
C PHE A 7 -3.88 -5.03 40.76
N LEU A 8 -2.90 -4.38 41.40
CA LEU A 8 -2.06 -3.35 40.75
C LEU A 8 -1.12 -3.91 39.67
N PHE A 9 -0.71 -5.18 39.79
CA PHE A 9 0.18 -5.80 38.80
C PHE A 9 -0.58 -6.29 37.56
N LEU A 10 -1.82 -6.77 37.72
CA LEU A 10 -2.66 -7.17 36.58
C LEU A 10 -3.17 -5.96 35.77
N SER A 11 -3.47 -4.83 36.42
CA SER A 11 -3.89 -3.63 35.69
C SER A 11 -2.74 -3.04 34.86
N LEU A 12 -1.50 -3.11 35.34
CA LEU A 12 -0.32 -2.64 34.60
C LEU A 12 -0.05 -3.48 33.34
N LEU A 13 -0.25 -4.81 33.39
CA LEU A 13 -0.08 -5.73 32.25
C LEU A 13 -1.15 -5.54 31.14
N MET A 14 -2.38 -5.17 31.51
CA MET A 14 -3.42 -4.79 30.55
C MET A 14 -3.12 -3.47 29.84
N ILE A 15 -2.52 -2.49 30.53
CA ILE A 15 -2.18 -1.20 29.92
C ILE A 15 -1.03 -1.37 28.91
N VAL A 16 -0.03 -2.21 29.21
CA VAL A 16 1.10 -2.46 28.30
C VAL A 16 0.67 -3.20 27.03
N SER A 17 -0.33 -4.10 27.11
CA SER A 17 -0.85 -4.83 25.94
C SER A 17 -1.73 -3.98 25.00
N LEU A 18 -2.33 -2.90 25.50
CA LEU A 18 -3.04 -1.92 24.66
C LEU A 18 -2.07 -0.98 23.93
N VAL A 19 -0.96 -0.61 24.56
CA VAL A 19 0.03 0.31 23.96
C VAL A 19 0.81 -0.36 22.83
N THR A 20 1.11 -1.66 22.92
CA THR A 20 1.80 -2.38 21.83
C THR A 20 0.92 -2.67 20.61
N PHE A 21 -0.41 -2.73 20.75
CA PHE A 21 -1.30 -2.87 19.60
C PHE A 21 -1.48 -1.55 18.83
N SER A 22 -1.21 -0.41 19.47
CA SER A 22 -1.27 0.91 18.84
C SER A 22 0.02 1.32 18.12
N GLN A 23 1.11 0.53 18.24
CA GLN A 23 2.43 0.89 17.71
C GLN A 23 2.73 0.36 16.30
N GLN A 24 1.76 -0.24 15.60
CA GLN A 24 1.92 -0.65 14.20
C GLN A 24 1.00 0.14 13.25
N LEU A 25 0.73 1.39 13.60
CA LEU A 25 0.33 2.41 12.64
C LEU A 25 1.55 3.30 12.44
N GLU A 26 2.55 2.82 11.71
CA GLU A 26 3.36 3.78 10.97
C GLU A 26 2.37 4.59 10.13
N GLU A 27 2.35 5.89 10.35
CA GLU A 27 1.53 6.80 9.55
C GLU A 27 1.98 6.61 8.10
N ILE A 28 1.15 5.93 7.30
CA ILE A 28 1.45 5.63 5.91
C ILE A 28 1.64 6.96 5.20
N LYS A 29 2.90 7.31 4.92
CA LYS A 29 3.25 8.58 4.29
C LYS A 29 3.09 8.44 2.79
N LEU A 30 2.05 9.07 2.27
CA LEU A 30 1.77 9.12 0.85
C LEU A 30 2.51 10.28 0.19
N ASN A 31 3.08 10.04 -0.99
CA ASN A 31 3.67 11.09 -1.82
C ASN A 31 2.56 11.91 -2.50
N PRO A 32 2.46 13.24 -2.26
CA PRO A 32 1.40 14.06 -2.85
C PRO A 32 1.34 14.02 -4.38
N LYS A 33 2.49 13.90 -5.05
CA LYS A 33 2.55 13.79 -6.52
C LYS A 33 1.94 12.48 -7.00
N LYS A 34 2.22 11.38 -6.30
CA LYS A 34 1.67 10.07 -6.60
C LYS A 34 0.17 10.00 -6.30
N ILE A 35 -0.29 10.64 -5.23
CA ILE A 35 -1.74 10.81 -5.00
C ILE A 35 -2.39 11.46 -6.22
N GLN A 36 -1.88 12.62 -6.66
CA GLN A 36 -2.48 13.33 -7.81
C GLN A 36 -2.52 12.46 -9.07
N GLN A 37 -1.49 11.66 -9.28
CA GLN A 37 -1.36 10.80 -10.45
C GLN A 37 -2.27 9.56 -10.41
N PHE A 38 -2.42 8.92 -9.24
CA PHE A 38 -3.12 7.64 -9.10
C PHE A 38 -4.54 7.76 -8.50
N GLU A 39 -4.93 8.92 -7.98
CA GLU A 39 -6.28 9.16 -7.48
C GLU A 39 -7.38 8.94 -8.54
N PRO A 40 -7.20 9.29 -9.83
CA PRO A 40 -8.19 8.94 -10.86
C PRO A 40 -8.49 7.44 -10.94
N TYR A 41 -7.45 6.60 -10.81
CA TYR A 41 -7.62 5.14 -10.78
C TYR A 41 -8.37 4.68 -9.53
N MET A 42 -8.04 5.25 -8.36
CA MET A 42 -8.74 4.97 -7.10
C MET A 42 -10.21 5.38 -7.14
N LYS A 43 -10.53 6.51 -7.77
CA LYS A 43 -11.91 6.97 -8.03
C LYS A 43 -12.66 5.98 -8.90
N TRP A 44 -12.04 5.48 -9.96
CA TRP A 44 -12.65 4.45 -10.80
C TRP A 44 -12.93 3.15 -10.01
N LYS A 45 -11.98 2.70 -9.19
CA LYS A 45 -12.09 1.45 -8.42
C LYS A 45 -13.18 1.48 -7.34
N HIS A 46 -13.32 2.59 -6.62
CA HIS A 46 -14.26 2.72 -5.48
C HIS A 46 -15.58 3.42 -5.82
N GLY A 47 -15.83 3.67 -7.11
CA GLY A 47 -17.07 4.28 -7.60
C GLY A 47 -16.91 5.77 -7.93
N SER A 48 -17.59 6.20 -9.00
CA SER A 48 -17.51 7.57 -9.51
C SER A 48 -18.37 8.55 -8.70
N GLY A 49 -18.03 9.85 -8.74
CA GLY A 49 -18.81 10.93 -8.15
C GLY A 49 -18.61 11.08 -6.63
N ASP A 50 -19.67 11.46 -5.92
CA ASP A 50 -19.62 11.80 -4.47
C ASP A 50 -19.33 10.59 -3.58
N GLY A 51 -19.54 9.36 -4.09
CA GLY A 51 -19.30 8.13 -3.35
C GLY A 51 -17.83 7.91 -2.97
N PHE A 52 -16.90 8.32 -3.83
CA PHE A 52 -15.47 8.19 -3.54
C PHE A 52 -15.02 9.10 -2.41
N GLU A 53 -15.40 10.38 -2.42
CA GLU A 53 -14.98 11.34 -1.38
C GLU A 53 -15.62 10.98 -0.03
N ALA A 54 -16.89 10.54 -0.04
CA ALA A 54 -17.54 9.98 1.14
C ALA A 54 -16.79 8.75 1.67
N TRP A 55 -16.50 7.76 0.81
CA TRP A 55 -15.75 6.57 1.18
C TRP A 55 -14.35 6.89 1.70
N LYS A 56 -13.60 7.79 1.05
CA LYS A 56 -12.25 8.23 1.45
C LYS A 56 -12.28 8.90 2.82
N SER A 57 -13.31 9.69 3.11
CA SER A 57 -13.47 10.34 4.41
C SER A 57 -13.74 9.36 5.55
N THR A 58 -14.50 8.30 5.30
CA THR A 58 -14.86 7.26 6.29
C THR A 58 -13.80 6.18 6.42
N ASN A 59 -13.03 5.91 5.36
CA ASN A 59 -12.07 4.80 5.26
C ASN A 59 -10.62 5.27 5.13
N LYS A 60 -10.22 6.31 5.86
CA LYS A 60 -8.90 6.98 5.72
C LYS A 60 -7.70 6.03 5.72
N LEU A 61 -7.68 5.07 6.65
CA LEU A 61 -6.58 4.10 6.74
C LEU A 61 -6.57 3.15 5.53
N GLN A 62 -7.74 2.65 5.13
CA GLN A 62 -7.85 1.76 3.96
C GLN A 62 -7.48 2.51 2.69
N TYR A 63 -7.92 3.77 2.55
CA TYR A 63 -7.48 4.65 1.47
C TYR A 63 -5.97 4.79 1.45
N ALA A 64 -5.32 5.05 2.58
CA ALA A 64 -3.86 5.19 2.63
C ALA A 64 -3.14 3.89 2.24
N LYS A 65 -3.62 2.75 2.74
CA LYS A 65 -3.12 1.42 2.39
C LYS A 65 -3.22 1.13 0.89
N GLU A 66 -4.41 1.35 0.31
CA GLU A 66 -4.63 1.10 -1.11
C GLU A 66 -3.88 2.10 -1.99
N MET A 67 -3.88 3.38 -1.64
CA MET A 67 -3.14 4.40 -2.39
C MET A 67 -1.65 4.09 -2.40
N TRP A 68 -1.06 3.71 -1.26
CA TRP A 68 0.32 3.26 -1.21
C TRP A 68 0.53 2.01 -2.08
N TYR A 69 -0.36 1.01 -1.98
CA TYR A 69 -0.23 -0.21 -2.76
C TYR A 69 -0.24 0.07 -4.27
N TYR A 70 -1.14 0.93 -4.75
CA TYR A 70 -1.24 1.25 -6.16
C TYR A 70 -0.22 2.25 -6.69
N SER A 71 0.56 2.91 -5.83
CA SER A 71 1.49 3.96 -6.29
C SER A 71 2.94 3.79 -5.85
N GLU A 72 3.21 3.00 -4.80
CA GLU A 72 4.52 2.84 -4.17
C GLU A 72 4.96 1.36 -4.07
N SER A 73 4.06 0.38 -4.26
CA SER A 73 4.41 -1.06 -4.20
C SER A 73 5.23 -1.57 -5.40
N PHE A 74 5.54 -0.67 -6.33
CA PHE A 74 6.31 -0.91 -7.53
C PHE A 74 6.97 0.38 -8.01
N TYR A 75 7.90 0.27 -8.94
CA TYR A 75 8.43 1.41 -9.68
C TYR A 75 8.63 1.07 -11.15
N ILE A 76 8.76 2.10 -12.01
CA ILE A 76 9.02 1.91 -13.44
C ILE A 76 10.51 2.05 -13.72
N LYS A 77 11.12 1.00 -14.27
CA LYS A 77 12.47 1.09 -14.83
C LYS A 77 12.38 1.50 -16.29
N ARG A 78 12.83 2.72 -16.56
CA ARG A 78 12.76 3.35 -17.89
C ARG A 78 13.80 2.76 -18.85
N ASN A 79 13.43 2.66 -20.14
CA ASN A 79 14.29 2.22 -21.23
C ASN A 79 15.01 0.88 -20.94
N HIS A 80 14.28 -0.09 -20.41
CA HIS A 80 14.81 -1.44 -20.16
C HIS A 80 15.18 -2.16 -21.46
N ILE A 81 14.44 -1.89 -22.54
CA ILE A 81 14.75 -2.34 -23.90
C ILE A 81 14.84 -1.14 -24.85
N ALA A 82 15.43 -1.37 -26.04
CA ALA A 82 15.77 -0.29 -26.97
C ALA A 82 14.58 0.29 -27.78
N LYS A 83 13.44 -0.39 -27.82
CA LYS A 83 12.28 -0.03 -28.66
C LYS A 83 10.98 -0.20 -27.89
N GLY A 84 9.95 0.55 -28.27
CA GLY A 84 8.61 0.50 -27.70
C GLY A 84 8.16 1.84 -27.12
N GLU A 85 6.90 1.88 -26.70
CA GLU A 85 6.28 3.05 -26.11
C GLU A 85 6.73 3.29 -24.67
N THR A 86 6.66 4.54 -24.22
CA THR A 86 6.86 4.88 -22.81
C THR A 86 5.61 4.47 -22.02
N LEU A 87 5.81 3.79 -20.89
CA LEU A 87 4.70 3.31 -20.08
C LEU A 87 4.13 4.44 -19.21
N ASP A 88 2.83 4.69 -19.30
CA ASP A 88 2.12 5.54 -18.34
C ASP A 88 1.84 4.73 -17.07
N GLU A 89 2.40 5.18 -15.96
CA GLU A 89 2.26 4.52 -14.66
C GLU A 89 0.86 4.66 -14.07
N SER A 90 0.13 5.74 -14.41
CA SER A 90 -1.16 6.08 -13.78
C SER A 90 -2.30 5.11 -14.11
N ILE A 91 -2.15 4.34 -15.19
CA ILE A 91 -3.15 3.39 -15.68
C ILE A 91 -2.84 1.94 -15.28
N ILE A 92 -1.74 1.71 -14.56
CA ILE A 92 -1.29 0.35 -14.21
C ILE A 92 -2.09 -0.15 -13.00
N ASP A 93 -2.87 -1.20 -13.22
CA ASP A 93 -3.43 -2.00 -12.15
C ASP A 93 -2.41 -3.04 -11.68
N ILE A 94 -1.64 -2.69 -10.64
CA ILE A 94 -0.56 -3.53 -10.11
C ILE A 94 -1.07 -4.89 -9.57
N SER A 95 -2.35 -4.98 -9.20
CA SER A 95 -2.93 -6.21 -8.65
C SER A 95 -2.90 -7.37 -9.66
N ARG A 96 -2.85 -7.07 -10.96
CA ARG A 96 -2.76 -8.06 -12.05
C ARG A 96 -1.44 -8.83 -12.07
N PHE A 97 -0.42 -8.32 -11.40
CA PHE A 97 0.92 -8.92 -11.38
C PHE A 97 1.28 -9.53 -10.02
N GLU A 98 0.32 -9.58 -9.09
CA GLU A 98 0.60 -10.01 -7.71
C GLU A 98 1.06 -11.47 -7.64
N ASN A 99 0.58 -12.33 -8.55
CA ASN A 99 1.01 -13.73 -8.65
C ASN A 99 2.48 -13.90 -9.09
N GLN A 100 3.09 -12.85 -9.65
CA GLN A 100 4.50 -12.86 -10.07
C GLN A 100 5.43 -12.35 -8.96
N ARG A 101 4.88 -11.75 -7.89
CA ARG A 101 5.68 -11.12 -6.85
C ARG A 101 6.48 -12.18 -6.07
N SER A 102 7.78 -11.94 -5.93
CA SER A 102 8.64 -12.76 -5.07
C SER A 102 8.51 -12.32 -3.62
N LYS A 103 8.66 -13.26 -2.69
CA LYS A 103 8.60 -12.98 -1.26
C LYS A 103 9.73 -12.05 -0.80
N THR A 104 10.91 -12.18 -1.42
CA THR A 104 12.16 -11.57 -0.94
C THR A 104 12.88 -10.73 -1.97
N GLU A 105 12.55 -10.86 -3.25
CA GLU A 105 13.27 -10.24 -4.36
C GLU A 105 12.38 -9.32 -5.20
N GLU A 106 13.00 -8.33 -5.84
CA GLU A 106 12.30 -7.52 -6.83
C GLU A 106 12.04 -8.35 -8.09
N VAL A 107 10.87 -8.17 -8.71
CA VAL A 107 10.50 -8.89 -9.92
C VAL A 107 10.25 -7.92 -11.06
N ILE A 108 10.89 -8.19 -12.20
CA ILE A 108 10.72 -7.41 -13.42
C ILE A 108 9.58 -8.01 -14.24
N VAL A 109 8.57 -7.19 -14.53
CA VAL A 109 7.45 -7.54 -15.40
C VAL A 109 7.58 -6.76 -16.70
N THR A 110 7.74 -7.48 -17.80
CA THR A 110 7.76 -6.92 -19.15
C THR A 110 6.33 -6.79 -19.69
N LEU A 111 6.01 -5.63 -20.24
CA LEU A 111 4.73 -5.40 -20.91
C LEU A 111 4.97 -5.33 -22.43
N PRO A 112 4.32 -6.20 -23.24
CA PRO A 112 4.50 -6.17 -24.69
C PRO A 112 4.22 -4.78 -25.29
N GLY A 113 5.11 -4.32 -26.17
CA GLY A 113 5.00 -3.02 -26.83
C GLY A 113 5.61 -1.84 -26.07
N PHE A 114 6.00 -2.01 -24.80
CA PHE A 114 6.62 -0.95 -24.01
C PHE A 114 8.13 -1.15 -23.90
N LYS A 115 8.86 -0.03 -23.91
CA LYS A 115 10.32 -0.03 -23.67
C LYS A 115 10.69 -0.03 -22.18
N ASP A 116 9.71 0.32 -21.35
CA ASP A 116 9.82 0.38 -19.89
C ASP A 116 9.32 -0.93 -19.27
N VAL A 117 9.75 -1.22 -18.04
CA VAL A 117 9.26 -2.37 -17.28
C VAL A 117 8.75 -1.97 -15.91
N VAL A 118 7.79 -2.73 -15.41
CA VAL A 118 7.31 -2.62 -14.03
C VAL A 118 8.22 -3.45 -13.15
N VAL A 119 8.73 -2.85 -12.07
CA VAL A 119 9.51 -3.57 -11.05
C VAL A 119 8.69 -3.66 -9.78
N LEU A 120 8.29 -4.87 -9.43
CA LEU A 120 7.53 -5.17 -8.22
C LEU A 120 8.47 -5.21 -7.03
N LEU A 121 8.11 -4.52 -5.94
CA LEU A 121 8.79 -4.71 -4.66
C LEU A 121 8.51 -6.12 -4.09
N PRO A 122 9.43 -6.70 -3.31
CA PRO A 122 9.20 -7.96 -2.62
C PRO A 122 7.97 -7.93 -1.70
N GLU A 123 7.29 -9.07 -1.49
CA GLU A 123 6.16 -9.16 -0.56
C GLU A 123 6.53 -8.71 0.86
N ASN A 124 7.73 -9.06 1.34
CA ASN A 124 8.18 -8.69 2.68
C ASN A 124 8.49 -7.19 2.85
N LYS A 125 8.44 -6.40 1.78
CA LYS A 125 8.55 -4.94 1.81
C LYS A 125 7.18 -4.25 1.63
N LEU A 126 6.10 -5.01 1.46
CA LEU A 126 4.77 -4.45 1.36
C LEU A 126 4.23 -4.05 2.73
N ILE A 127 3.65 -2.86 2.82
CA ILE A 127 2.91 -2.44 4.02
C ILE A 127 1.44 -2.91 3.98
N TYR A 128 0.95 -3.28 2.79
CA TYR A 128 -0.42 -3.71 2.53
C TYR A 128 -0.47 -4.66 1.34
N LYS A 129 -1.34 -5.66 1.42
CA LYS A 129 -1.69 -6.57 0.33
C LYS A 129 -3.22 -6.58 0.19
N LEU A 130 -3.71 -6.58 -1.04
CA LEU A 130 -5.13 -6.78 -1.30
C LEU A 130 -5.47 -8.25 -0.98
N ASN A 131 -6.54 -8.44 -0.21
CA ASN A 131 -7.09 -9.77 0.08
C ASN A 131 -7.83 -10.32 -1.13
#